data_AF-A0A9E0BRI6-F1
#
_entry.id   AF-A0A9E0BRI6-F1
#
_cell.length_a   1.000
_cell.length_b   1.000
_cell.length_c   1.000
_cell.angle_alpha   90.00
_cell.angle_beta   90.00
_cell.angle_gamma   90.00
#
_symmetry.space_group_name_H-M   'P 1'
#
loop_
_entity.id
_entity.type
_entity.pdbx_description
1 polymer ?
#
loop_
_entity_poly.entity_id
_entity_poly.type
_entity_poly.pdbx_seq_one_letter_code
_entity_poly.pdbx_strand_id
1 'polypeptide(L)'
;SLDAFEQPLTADIEFRVVPAGSPNAPAESEVATVEREFDPDEPDEPDVLADEEIDLAAYLIEQLALEIDPFPRKPGAVFDYTPDTADLSPFAALKQLKGEDE
;
A
#
# COMPACT_ATOMS: atom_id res chain seq x y z
N SER A 1 12.31 -19.51 -9.60
CA SER A 1 12.88 -19.32 -10.94
C SER A 1 12.42 -17.97 -11.48
N LEU A 2 13.19 -17.35 -12.38
CA LEU A 2 12.91 -16.01 -12.91
C LEU A 2 12.01 -16.00 -14.16
N ASP A 3 11.39 -17.14 -14.51
CA ASP A 3 10.51 -17.17 -15.69
C ASP A 3 9.31 -16.24 -15.48
N ALA A 4 8.83 -15.63 -16.55
CA ALA A 4 7.60 -14.83 -16.51
C ALA A 4 6.41 -15.69 -16.03
N PHE A 5 5.45 -15.03 -15.39
CA PHE A 5 4.15 -15.60 -15.05
C PHE A 5 3.08 -14.52 -15.11
N GLU A 6 1.82 -14.94 -15.20
CA GLU A 6 0.67 -14.04 -15.27
C GLU A 6 -0.08 -14.04 -13.93
N GLN A 7 -0.64 -12.88 -13.59
CA GLN A 7 -1.52 -12.70 -12.44
C GLN A 7 -2.77 -11.96 -12.91
N PRO A 8 -3.97 -12.54 -12.74
CA PRO A 8 -5.20 -11.81 -13.01
C PRO A 8 -5.39 -10.74 -11.94
N LEU A 9 -5.76 -9.53 -12.37
CA LEU A 9 -6.14 -8.41 -11.51
C LEU A 9 -7.62 -8.11 -11.74
N THR A 10 -8.34 -7.81 -10.67
CA THR A 10 -9.75 -7.42 -10.73
C THR A 10 -9.99 -6.45 -9.59
N ALA A 11 -10.56 -5.30 -9.91
CA ALA A 11 -10.88 -4.26 -8.94
C ALA A 11 -12.19 -3.60 -9.32
N ASP A 12 -12.95 -3.22 -8.30
CA ASP A 12 -14.07 -2.32 -8.42
C ASP A 12 -13.54 -0.89 -8.27
N ILE A 13 -14.04 0.03 -9.11
CA ILE A 13 -13.65 1.45 -9.04
C ILE A 13 -14.87 2.32 -8.84
N GLU A 14 -14.73 3.28 -7.94
CA GLU A 14 -15.68 4.35 -7.71
C GLU A 14 -14.89 5.62 -7.47
N PHE A 15 -15.23 6.69 -8.19
CA PHE A 15 -14.63 8.01 -8.01
C PHE A 15 -15.72 9.06 -8.17
N ARG A 16 -15.59 10.14 -7.41
CA ARG A 16 -16.52 11.28 -7.44
C ARG A 16 -15.79 12.47 -8.02
N VAL A 17 -16.36 13.07 -9.05
CA VAL A 17 -15.81 14.26 -9.70
C VAL A 17 -16.82 15.39 -9.68
N VAL A 18 -16.34 16.61 -9.49
CA VAL A 18 -17.16 17.83 -9.49
C VAL A 18 -16.52 18.91 -10.36
N PRO A 19 -17.31 19.78 -11.02
CA PRO A 19 -16.76 20.92 -11.75
C PRO A 19 -16.01 21.90 -10.84
N ALA A 20 -15.01 22.59 -11.38
CA ALA A 20 -14.35 23.69 -10.70
C ALA A 20 -15.37 24.76 -10.21
N GLY A 21 -15.22 25.19 -8.96
CA GLY A 21 -16.14 26.14 -8.31
C GLY A 21 -17.47 25.53 -7.83
N SER A 22 -17.63 24.22 -7.90
CA SER A 22 -18.77 23.51 -7.30
C SER A 22 -18.86 23.78 -5.79
N PRO A 23 -20.07 23.97 -5.23
CA PRO A 23 -20.24 24.06 -3.77
C PRO A 23 -19.88 22.77 -3.03
N ASN A 24 -19.72 21.65 -3.77
CA ASN A 24 -19.30 20.36 -3.24
C ASN A 24 -17.80 20.08 -3.50
N ALA A 25 -17.05 21.04 -4.05
CA ALA A 25 -15.61 20.89 -4.19
C ALA A 25 -14.94 20.85 -2.81
N PRO A 26 -13.81 20.14 -2.67
CA PRO A 26 -12.98 20.21 -1.48
C PRO A 26 -12.70 21.67 -1.12
N ALA A 27 -12.75 22.00 0.16
CA ALA A 27 -12.37 23.34 0.59
C ALA A 27 -10.89 23.57 0.26
N GLU A 28 -10.58 24.59 -0.55
CA GLU A 28 -9.20 25.02 -0.76
C GLU A 28 -8.58 25.29 0.61
N SER A 29 -7.58 24.50 0.99
CA SER A 29 -7.06 24.50 2.35
C SER A 29 -6.25 25.78 2.61
N GLU A 30 -6.91 26.87 2.98
CA GLU A 30 -6.22 27.99 3.65
C GLU A 30 -5.92 27.70 5.13
N VAL A 31 -6.21 26.50 5.62
CA VAL A 31 -6.13 26.20 7.06
C VAL A 31 -5.36 24.90 7.31
N ALA A 32 -4.05 24.95 7.14
CA ALA A 32 -3.11 23.98 7.72
C ALA A 32 -3.07 24.00 9.28
N THR A 33 -4.07 24.60 9.93
CA THR A 33 -4.13 24.84 11.39
C THR A 33 -5.38 24.25 12.07
N VAL A 34 -6.22 23.49 11.37
CA VAL A 34 -7.32 22.72 11.99
C VAL A 34 -6.88 21.27 12.13
N GLU A 35 -6.92 20.74 13.36
CA GLU A 35 -6.80 19.30 13.60
C GLU A 35 -7.97 18.61 12.89
N ARG A 36 -7.66 17.88 11.82
CA ARG A 36 -8.64 17.08 11.08
C ARG A 36 -8.69 15.69 11.69
N GLU A 37 -9.83 15.34 12.26
CA GLU A 37 -10.14 13.96 12.63
C GLU A 37 -10.45 13.21 11.33
N PHE A 38 -9.68 12.17 11.02
CA PHE A 38 -9.91 11.32 9.86
C PHE A 38 -10.66 10.08 10.31
N ASP A 39 -11.89 9.92 9.82
CA ASP A 39 -12.65 8.68 9.97
C ASP A 39 -12.38 7.80 8.73
N PRO A 40 -11.82 6.59 8.89
CA PRO A 40 -11.56 5.69 7.75
C PRO A 40 -12.83 5.19 7.06
N ASP A 41 -14.00 5.31 7.68
CA ASP A 41 -15.29 4.96 7.08
C ASP A 41 -15.93 6.15 6.33
N GLU A 42 -15.34 7.36 6.41
CA GLU A 42 -15.81 8.53 5.66
C GLU A 42 -15.43 8.40 4.17
N PRO A 43 -16.36 8.69 3.23
CA PRO A 43 -16.06 8.55 1.82
C PRO A 43 -15.14 9.67 1.33
N ASP A 44 -14.15 9.31 0.50
CA ASP A 44 -13.10 10.21 -0.02
C ASP A 44 -13.65 11.48 -0.69
N GLU A 45 -13.06 12.64 -0.41
CA GLU A 45 -13.45 13.91 -1.02
C GLU A 45 -13.45 13.83 -2.57
N PRO A 46 -14.39 14.50 -3.27
CA PRO A 46 -14.46 14.43 -4.72
C PRO A 46 -13.32 15.20 -5.38
N ASP A 47 -12.85 14.69 -6.52
CA ASP A 47 -11.88 15.39 -7.36
C ASP A 47 -12.52 16.55 -8.11
N VAL A 48 -11.72 17.58 -8.39
CA VAL A 48 -12.14 18.75 -9.16
C VAL A 48 -11.74 18.58 -10.62
N LEU A 49 -12.71 18.63 -11.53
CA LEU A 49 -12.47 18.59 -12.97
C LEU A 49 -11.73 19.85 -13.43
N ALA A 50 -10.70 19.64 -14.24
CA ALA A 50 -9.97 20.72 -14.89
C ALA A 50 -10.79 21.37 -16.02
N ASP A 51 -11.63 20.59 -16.68
CA ASP A 51 -12.51 21.01 -17.77
C ASP A 51 -13.83 20.20 -17.76
N GLU A 52 -14.53 20.12 -18.89
CA GLU A 52 -15.81 19.39 -19.01
C GLU A 52 -15.63 17.91 -19.38
N GLU A 53 -14.39 17.44 -19.54
CA GLU A 53 -14.05 16.07 -19.90
C GLU A 53 -13.51 15.30 -18.67
N ILE A 54 -13.78 14.00 -18.63
CA ILE A 54 -13.26 13.11 -17.59
C ILE A 54 -12.23 12.20 -18.24
N ASP A 55 -10.96 12.31 -17.86
CA ASP A 55 -9.92 11.38 -18.29
C ASP A 55 -9.99 10.09 -17.47
N LEU A 56 -10.78 9.13 -17.96
CA LEU A 56 -10.89 7.81 -17.36
C LEU A 56 -9.57 7.03 -17.36
N ALA A 57 -8.63 7.32 -18.27
CA ALA A 57 -7.37 6.60 -18.33
C ALA A 57 -6.49 6.92 -17.13
N ALA A 58 -6.48 8.18 -16.67
CA ALA A 58 -5.77 8.59 -15.46
C ALA A 58 -6.25 7.78 -14.25
N TYR A 59 -7.56 7.76 -14.00
CA TYR A 59 -8.17 6.99 -12.90
C TYR A 59 -7.86 5.49 -12.97
N LEU A 60 -7.97 4.89 -14.16
CA LEU A 60 -7.69 3.47 -14.33
C LEU A 60 -6.22 3.13 -14.10
N ILE A 61 -5.28 3.99 -14.48
CA ILE A 61 -3.85 3.80 -14.25
C ILE A 61 -3.52 3.89 -12.75
N GLU A 62 -4.11 4.86 -12.06
CA GLU A 62 -3.96 5.01 -10.61
C GLU A 62 -4.49 3.79 -9.87
N GLN A 63 -5.72 3.34 -10.18
CA GLN A 63 -6.25 2.13 -9.57
C GLN A 63 -5.39 0.90 -9.90
N LEU A 64 -4.98 0.74 -11.17
CA LEU A 64 -4.14 -0.39 -11.55
C LEU A 64 -2.85 -0.44 -10.74
N ALA A 65 -2.23 0.72 -10.47
CA ALA A 65 -1.02 0.79 -9.65
C ALA A 65 -1.26 0.31 -8.21
N LEU A 66 -2.44 0.59 -7.63
CA LEU A 66 -2.81 0.14 -6.28
C LEU A 66 -3.04 -1.38 -6.21
N GLU A 67 -3.55 -1.97 -7.28
CA GLU A 67 -3.87 -3.41 -7.33
C GLU A 67 -2.67 -4.32 -7.61
N ILE A 68 -1.54 -3.74 -8.04
CA ILE A 68 -0.32 -4.51 -8.31
C ILE A 68 0.33 -4.93 -6.98
N ASP A 69 0.45 -6.25 -6.77
CA ASP A 69 1.25 -6.80 -5.68
C ASP A 69 2.71 -6.35 -5.84
N PRO A 70 3.31 -5.65 -4.86
CA PRO A 70 4.71 -5.20 -4.93
C PRO A 70 5.71 -6.36 -4.92
N PHE A 71 5.31 -7.55 -4.47
CA PHE A 71 6.15 -8.74 -4.40
C PHE A 71 5.45 -9.96 -5.02
N PRO A 72 5.08 -9.90 -6.32
CA PRO A 72 4.20 -10.89 -6.91
C PRO A 72 4.89 -12.24 -6.94
N ARG A 73 4.19 -13.28 -6.48
CA ARG A 73 4.72 -14.64 -6.39
C ARG A 73 4.08 -15.56 -7.41
N LYS A 74 4.89 -16.44 -7.99
CA LYS A 74 4.35 -17.53 -8.81
C LYS A 74 3.37 -18.38 -7.99
N PRO A 75 2.26 -18.83 -8.59
CA PRO A 75 1.37 -19.79 -7.95
C PRO A 75 2.15 -21.01 -7.41
N GLY A 76 1.91 -21.38 -6.16
CA GLY A 76 2.59 -22.49 -5.49
C GLY A 76 4.01 -22.19 -5.00
N ALA A 77 4.50 -20.94 -5.07
CA ALA A 77 5.78 -20.57 -4.47
C ALA A 77 5.70 -20.69 -2.93
N VAL A 78 6.45 -21.64 -2.37
CA VAL A 78 6.55 -21.86 -0.92
C VAL A 78 7.83 -21.20 -0.41
N PHE A 79 7.72 -20.45 0.69
CA PHE A 79 8.88 -19.97 1.42
C PHE A 79 9.39 -21.08 2.32
N ASP A 80 10.45 -21.77 1.88
CA ASP A 80 11.12 -22.81 2.66
C ASP A 80 12.40 -22.23 3.29
N TYR A 81 12.24 -21.66 4.48
CA TYR A 81 13.36 -21.09 5.23
C TYR A 81 13.93 -22.12 6.19
N THR A 82 15.20 -22.47 5.96
CA THR A 82 16.01 -23.18 6.95
C THR A 82 16.86 -22.15 7.68
N PRO A 83 16.66 -21.92 8.99
CA PRO A 83 17.53 -21.03 9.75
C PRO A 83 18.96 -21.56 9.73
N ASP A 84 19.92 -20.65 9.53
CA ASP A 84 21.33 -21.00 9.67
C ASP A 84 21.59 -21.53 11.08
N THR A 85 22.15 -22.74 11.17
CA THR A 85 22.48 -23.39 12.45
C THR A 85 23.74 -22.82 13.09
N ALA A 86 24.43 -21.92 12.40
CA ALA A 86 25.65 -21.34 12.90
C ALA A 86 25.31 -20.27 13.94
N ASP A 87 25.85 -20.44 15.15
CA ASP A 87 25.93 -19.41 16.18
C ASP A 87 26.85 -18.26 15.66
N LEU A 88 26.46 -17.57 14.59
CA LEU A 88 27.15 -16.41 13.98
C LEU A 88 26.91 -15.13 14.80
N SER A 89 26.66 -15.28 16.09
CA SER A 89 26.58 -14.14 16.98
C SER A 89 27.99 -13.81 17.47
N PRO A 90 28.43 -12.54 17.43
CA PRO A 90 29.65 -12.12 18.11
C PRO A 90 29.60 -12.40 19.63
N PHE A 91 28.42 -12.73 20.17
CA PHE A 91 28.19 -13.11 21.56
C PHE A 91 28.06 -14.62 21.79
N ALA A 92 28.26 -15.48 20.77
CA ALA A 92 28.16 -16.94 20.89
C ALA A 92 29.07 -17.52 22.00
N ALA A 93 30.23 -16.89 22.22
CA ALA A 93 31.16 -17.26 23.30
C ALA A 93 30.54 -17.10 24.70
N LEU A 94 29.54 -16.24 24.90
CA LEU A 94 28.89 -16.02 26.19
C LEU A 94 28.03 -17.22 26.65
N LYS A 95 27.73 -18.18 25.76
CA LYS A 95 27.01 -19.41 26.12
C LYS A 95 27.75 -20.24 27.17
N GLN A 96 29.08 -20.10 27.24
CA GLN A 96 29.94 -20.75 28.24
C GLN A 96 29.79 -20.15 29.65
N LEU A 97 29.15 -18.99 29.77
CA LEU A 97 28.94 -18.27 31.04
C LEU A 97 27.55 -18.49 31.63
N LYS A 98 26.68 -19.29 30.99
CA LYS A 98 25.48 -19.79 31.67
C LYS A 98 25.96 -20.75 32.75
N GLY A 99 25.98 -20.26 33.99
CA GLY A 99 26.21 -21.10 35.17
C GLY A 99 25.22 -22.26 35.19
N GLU A 100 25.63 -23.34 35.83
CA GLU A 100 24.71 -24.38 36.29
C GLU A 100 23.74 -23.70 37.26
N ASP A 101 22.61 -23.20 36.73
CA ASP A 101 21.44 -22.92 37.55
C ASP A 101 21.05 -24.24 38.22
N GLU A 102 20.94 -24.22 39.56
CA GLU A 102 20.49 -25.31 40.43
C GLU A 102 19.21 -26.02 39.94
#